data_AF-A0A1X7BYS2-F1
#
_entry.id   AF-A0A1X7BYS2-F1
#
_cell.length_a   1.000
_cell.length_b   1.000
_cell.length_c   1.000
_cell.angle_alpha   90.00
_cell.angle_beta   90.00
_cell.angle_gamma   90.00
#
_symmetry.space_group_name_H-M   'P 1'
#
loop_
_entity.id
_entity.type
_entity.pdbx_description
1 polymer ?
#
loop_
_entity_poly.entity_id
_entity_poly.type
_entity_poly.pdbx_seq_one_letter_code
_entity_poly.pdbx_strand_id
1 'polypeptide(L)'
;MTHLDVLKAAGLDNAELTSRTLLVRSPIDGATVAHVAETPASAMPEIIADAQSAFKAWRTVSAPRRGELIRLLGEELRAAKDELGAVATLEAGKIVPKAWVKCRK
;
A
#
# COMPACT_ATOMS: atom_id res chain seq x y z
N MET A 1 -18.29 -10.01 -2.49
CA MET A 1 -17.36 -8.89 -2.67
C MET A 1 -16.52 -9.22 -3.88
N THR A 2 -16.60 -8.40 -4.92
CA THR A 2 -15.71 -8.53 -6.08
C THR A 2 -14.31 -8.02 -5.71
N HIS A 3 -13.28 -8.39 -6.46
CA HIS A 3 -11.91 -7.93 -6.22
C HIS A 3 -11.79 -6.40 -6.26
N LEU A 4 -12.57 -5.75 -7.12
CA LEU A 4 -12.63 -4.29 -7.23
C LEU A 4 -13.26 -3.64 -6.00
N ASP A 5 -14.25 -4.28 -5.36
CA ASP A 5 -14.86 -3.75 -4.13
C ASP A 5 -13.85 -3.71 -2.98
N VAL A 6 -12.96 -4.71 -2.90
CA VAL A 6 -11.90 -4.78 -1.88
C VAL A 6 -10.87 -3.67 -2.09
N LEU A 7 -10.44 -3.44 -3.33
CA LEU A 7 -9.47 -2.39 -3.64
C LEU A 7 -10.05 -0.99 -3.44
N LYS A 8 -11.32 -0.79 -3.81
CA LYS A 8 -12.03 0.47 -3.58
C LYS A 8 -12.22 0.76 -2.09
N ALA A 9 -12.52 -0.26 -1.28
CA ALA A 9 -12.59 -0.13 0.17
C ALA A 9 -11.23 0.25 0.79
N ALA A 10 -10.12 -0.22 0.20
CA ALA A 10 -8.77 0.17 0.59
C ALA A 10 -8.35 1.57 0.09
N GLY A 11 -9.25 2.30 -0.58
CA GLY A 11 -9.02 3.68 -1.03
C GLY A 11 -8.33 3.81 -2.38
N LEU A 12 -8.22 2.74 -3.17
CA LEU A 12 -7.62 2.77 -4.49
C LEU A 12 -8.68 3.15 -5.54
N ASP A 13 -8.36 4.12 -6.40
CA ASP A 13 -9.27 4.55 -7.46
C ASP A 13 -9.11 3.71 -8.74
N ASN A 14 -10.20 3.56 -9.49
CA ASN A 14 -10.21 2.83 -10.75
C ASN A 14 -9.21 3.41 -11.76
N ALA A 15 -8.94 4.72 -11.71
CA ALA A 15 -7.93 5.35 -12.56
C ALA A 15 -6.51 4.83 -12.29
N GLU A 16 -6.19 4.47 -11.05
CA GLU A 16 -4.89 3.91 -10.64
C GLU A 16 -4.79 2.41 -10.95
N LEU A 17 -5.92 1.72 -11.04
CA LEU A 17 -6.04 0.26 -11.20
C LEU A 17 -6.28 -0.22 -12.63
N THR A 18 -6.66 0.68 -13.55
CA THR A 18 -6.94 0.35 -14.96
C THR A 18 -5.85 0.83 -15.91
N SER A 19 -4.86 1.55 -15.40
CA SER A 19 -3.86 2.21 -16.23
C SER A 19 -2.52 1.47 -16.18
N ARG A 20 -2.21 0.78 -17.29
CA ARG A 20 -0.85 0.42 -17.79
C ARG A 20 -0.38 -1.02 -17.52
N THR A 21 0.93 -1.27 -17.66
CA THR A 21 1.51 -2.51 -18.20
C THR A 21 1.63 -3.68 -17.23
N LEU A 22 1.69 -3.45 -15.91
CA LEU A 22 1.93 -4.52 -14.95
C LEU A 22 0.63 -5.19 -14.53
N LEU A 23 0.53 -6.47 -14.87
CA LEU A 23 -0.59 -7.34 -14.50
C LEU A 23 -0.49 -7.77 -13.03
N VAL A 24 -1.52 -7.44 -12.26
CA VAL A 24 -1.70 -7.91 -10.88
C VAL A 24 -2.67 -9.08 -10.90
N ARG A 25 -2.28 -10.24 -10.34
CA ARG A 25 -3.08 -11.47 -10.36
C ARG A 25 -3.28 -12.03 -8.96
N SER A 26 -4.51 -12.46 -8.69
CA SER A 26 -4.87 -13.15 -7.46
C SER A 26 -4.42 -14.62 -7.52
N PRO A 27 -3.66 -15.13 -6.52
CA PRO A 27 -3.33 -16.55 -6.42
C PRO A 27 -4.52 -17.43 -6.02
N ILE A 28 -5.64 -16.85 -5.59
CA ILE A 28 -6.82 -17.58 -5.09
C ILE A 28 -7.56 -18.27 -6.24
N ASP A 29 -7.72 -17.55 -7.35
CA ASP A 29 -8.53 -17.96 -8.51
C ASP A 29 -7.83 -17.72 -9.87
N GLY A 30 -6.64 -17.11 -9.85
CA GLY A 30 -5.89 -16.76 -11.07
C GLY A 30 -6.44 -15.54 -11.82
N ALA A 31 -7.46 -14.87 -11.27
CA ALA A 31 -8.06 -13.70 -11.92
C ALA A 31 -7.09 -12.51 -11.95
N THR A 32 -7.15 -11.73 -13.02
CA THR A 32 -6.44 -10.44 -13.08
C THR A 32 -7.24 -9.41 -12.30
N VAL A 33 -6.60 -8.82 -11.30
CA VAL A 33 -7.21 -7.95 -10.29
C VAL A 33 -7.06 -6.48 -10.67
N ALA A 34 -5.89 -6.11 -11.19
CA ALA A 34 -5.58 -4.74 -11.59
C ALA A 34 -4.46 -4.69 -12.64
N HIS A 35 -4.34 -3.54 -13.28
CA HIS A 35 -3.25 -3.14 -14.16
C HIS A 35 -2.61 -1.88 -13.60
N VAL A 36 -1.36 -1.97 -13.16
CA VAL A 36 -0.67 -0.87 -12.48
C VAL A 36 0.52 -0.36 -13.29
N ALA A 37 0.90 0.89 -13.06
CA ALA A 37 2.04 1.51 -13.72
C ALA A 37 3.37 1.02 -13.12
N GLU A 38 4.28 0.61 -13.99
CA GLU A 38 5.67 0.39 -13.59
C GLU A 38 6.40 1.73 -13.55
N THR A 39 7.13 1.99 -12.47
CA THR A 39 8.05 3.12 -12.41
C THR A 39 9.22 2.83 -13.34
N PRO A 40 9.47 3.64 -14.39
CA PRO A 40 10.58 3.42 -15.28
C PRO A 40 11.91 3.65 -14.54
N ALA A 41 12.93 2.86 -14.88
CA ALA A 41 14.25 2.98 -14.26
C ALA A 41 14.85 4.39 -14.40
N SER A 42 14.51 5.11 -15.48
CA SER A 42 14.93 6.50 -15.71
C SER A 42 14.35 7.52 -14.72
N ALA A 43 13.21 7.23 -14.09
CA ALA A 43 12.60 8.09 -13.06
C ALA A 43 13.21 7.86 -11.67
N MET A 44 13.94 6.76 -11.47
CA MET A 44 14.49 6.39 -10.16
C MET A 44 15.46 7.44 -9.57
N PRO A 45 16.37 8.06 -10.36
CA PRO A 45 17.25 9.10 -9.83
C PRO A 45 16.50 10.31 -9.23
N GLU A 46 15.40 10.72 -9.85
CA GLU A 46 14.56 11.82 -9.38
C GLU A 46 13.85 11.45 -8.07
N ILE A 47 13.22 10.28 -8.02
CA ILE A 47 12.55 9.77 -6.80
C ILE A 47 13.53 9.66 -5.62
N ILE A 48 14.76 9.21 -5.88
CA ILE A 48 15.81 9.14 -4.86
C ILE A 48 16.21 10.54 -4.39
N ALA A 49 16.38 11.49 -5.31
CA ALA A 49 16.72 12.88 -4.97
C ALA A 49 15.62 13.53 -4.10
N ASP A 50 14.35 13.30 -4.42
CA ASP A 50 13.20 13.79 -3.65
C ASP A 50 13.18 13.18 -2.24
N ALA A 51 13.38 11.87 -2.12
CA ALA A 51 13.45 11.19 -0.82
C ALA A 51 14.61 11.75 0.04
N GLN A 52 15.76 12.04 -0.56
CA GLN A 52 16.89 12.68 0.13
C GLN A 52 16.58 14.10 0.57
N SER A 53 15.87 14.88 -0.26
CA SER A 53 15.42 16.23 0.07
C SER A 53 14.45 16.21 1.26
N ALA A 54 13.44 15.34 1.20
CA ALA A 54 12.49 15.14 2.28
C ALA A 54 13.19 14.70 3.58
N PHE A 55 14.18 13.81 3.49
CA PHE A 55 14.97 13.39 4.66
C PHE A 55 15.74 14.55 5.31
N LYS A 56 16.32 15.48 4.51
CA LYS A 56 17.02 16.67 5.04
C LYS A 56 16.09 17.56 5.88
N ALA A 57 14.83 17.70 5.47
CA ALA A 57 13.82 18.37 6.27
C ALA A 57 13.38 17.50 7.48
N TRP A 58 13.16 16.21 7.27
CA TRP A 58 12.65 15.31 8.31
C TRP A 58 13.62 15.13 9.48
N ARG A 59 14.93 15.14 9.24
CA ARG A 59 15.95 15.01 10.29
C ARG A 59 15.99 16.18 11.28
N THR A 60 15.45 17.35 10.91
CA THR A 60 15.38 18.51 11.81
C THR A 60 14.14 18.48 12.72
N VAL A 61 13.14 17.65 12.39
CA VAL A 61 11.95 17.44 13.22
C VAL A 61 12.35 16.73 14.52
N SER A 62 11.84 17.19 15.66
CA SER A 62 12.15 16.59 16.96
C SER A 62 11.67 15.14 17.06
N ALA A 63 12.43 14.31 17.79
CA ALA A 63 12.10 12.88 17.94
C ALA A 63 10.67 12.61 18.44
N PRO A 64 10.12 13.36 19.43
CA PRO A 64 8.73 13.17 19.86
C PRO A 64 7.72 13.42 18.75
N ARG A 65 7.92 14.46 17.93
CA ARG A 65 7.00 14.79 16.83
C ARG A 65 7.06 13.78 15.69
N ARG A 66 8.24 13.19 15.44
CA ARG A 66 8.35 12.05 14.51
C ARG A 66 7.62 10.83 15.03
N GLY A 67 7.74 10.53 16.33
CA GLY A 67 7.04 9.44 16.98
C GLY A 67 5.51 9.63 16.92
N GLU A 68 5.05 10.86 17.08
CA GLU A 68 3.63 11.20 16.98
C GLU A 68 3.05 10.93 15.58
N LEU A 69 3.79 11.27 14.51
CA LEU A 69 3.37 10.91 13.15
C LEU A 69 3.21 9.39 12.98
N ILE A 70 4.16 8.62 13.50
CA ILE A 70 4.12 7.15 13.44
C ILE A 70 2.94 6.61 14.26
N ARG A 71 2.65 7.20 15.42
CA ARG A 71 1.50 6.82 16.26
C ARG A 71 0.18 7.03 15.49
N LEU A 72 -0.01 8.21 14.90
CA LEU A 72 -1.20 8.56 14.10
C LEU A 72 -1.33 7.64 12.88
N LEU A 73 -0.24 7.42 12.14
CA LEU A 73 -0.23 6.46 11.04
C LEU A 73 -0.65 5.06 11.50
N GLY A 74 -0.16 4.62 12.67
CA GLY A 74 -0.57 3.36 13.26
C GLY A 74 -2.05 3.30 13.67
N GLU A 75 -2.68 4.42 14.01
CA GLU A 75 -4.11 4.49 14.30
C GLU A 75 -4.93 4.33 13.03
N GLU A 76 -4.58 5.05 11.96
CA GLU A 76 -5.22 4.91 10.64
C GLU A 76 -5.08 3.48 10.09
N LEU A 77 -3.89 2.87 10.21
CA LEU A 77 -3.66 1.49 9.78
C LEU A 77 -4.47 0.47 10.59
N ARG A 78 -4.75 0.74 11.87
CA ARG A 78 -5.61 -0.12 12.69
C ARG A 78 -7.08 0.06 12.35
N ALA A 79 -7.49 1.28 12.02
CA ALA A 79 -8.84 1.57 11.55
C ALA A 79 -9.11 0.86 10.21
N ALA A 80 -8.16 0.87 9.27
CA ALA A 80 -8.24 0.22 7.97
C ALA A 80 -7.79 -1.26 7.94
N LYS A 81 -7.75 -1.92 9.10
CA LYS A 81 -7.13 -3.25 9.24
C LYS A 81 -7.83 -4.33 8.41
N ASP A 82 -9.16 -4.27 8.34
CA ASP A 82 -9.95 -5.31 7.68
C ASP A 82 -9.83 -5.18 6.15
N GLU A 83 -9.83 -3.96 5.64
CA GLU A 83 -9.60 -3.63 4.23
C GLU A 83 -8.18 -4.03 3.79
N LEU A 84 -7.16 -3.64 4.57
CA LEU A 84 -5.77 -4.03 4.31
C LEU A 84 -5.56 -5.55 4.39
N GLY A 85 -6.26 -6.21 5.32
CA GLY A 85 -6.26 -7.66 5.44
C GLY A 85 -6.84 -8.34 4.20
N ALA A 86 -7.94 -7.81 3.66
CA ALA A 86 -8.57 -8.32 2.46
C ALA A 86 -7.68 -8.15 1.22
N VAL A 87 -7.03 -6.99 1.05
CA VAL A 87 -6.04 -6.77 -0.04
C VAL A 87 -4.86 -7.74 0.10
N ALA A 88 -4.33 -7.93 1.30
CA ALA A 88 -3.22 -8.87 1.52
C ALA A 88 -3.61 -10.34 1.24
N THR A 89 -4.87 -10.72 1.51
CA THR A 89 -5.41 -12.03 1.13
C THR A 89 -5.52 -12.16 -0.38
N LEU A 90 -6.03 -11.13 -1.07
CA LEU A 90 -6.20 -11.11 -2.52
C LEU A 90 -4.87 -11.26 -3.27
N GLU A 91 -3.83 -10.53 -2.84
CA GLU A 91 -2.52 -10.50 -3.50
C GLU A 91 -1.65 -11.72 -3.15
N ALA A 92 -1.66 -12.15 -1.88
CA ALA A 92 -0.73 -13.17 -1.38
C ALA A 92 -1.37 -14.53 -1.11
N GLY A 93 -2.68 -14.68 -1.34
CA GLY A 93 -3.43 -15.92 -1.08
C GLY A 93 -3.47 -16.35 0.39
N LYS A 94 -3.18 -15.45 1.33
CA LYS A 94 -3.12 -15.79 2.77
C LYS A 94 -4.52 -15.85 3.37
N ILE A 95 -4.76 -16.83 4.24
CA ILE A 95 -6.00 -16.89 5.03
C ILE A 95 -6.10 -15.64 5.91
N VAL A 96 -7.28 -15.00 5.94
CA VAL A 96 -7.57 -13.72 6.63
C VAL A 96 -6.95 -13.59 8.05
N PRO A 97 -6.97 -14.62 8.92
CA PRO A 97 -6.33 -14.52 10.24
C PRO A 97 -4.82 -14.28 10.19
N LYS A 98 -4.12 -14.81 9.16
CA LYS A 98 -2.68 -14.59 8.96
C LYS A 98 -2.37 -13.21 8.39
N ALA A 99 -3.28 -12.62 7.61
CA ALA A 99 -3.12 -11.25 7.12
C ALA A 99 -3.17 -10.25 8.29
N TRP A 100 -4.12 -10.43 9.22
CA TRP A 100 -4.24 -9.59 10.41
C TRP A 100 -3.02 -9.63 11.32
N VAL A 101 -2.36 -10.78 11.44
CA VAL A 101 -1.14 -10.92 12.26
C VAL A 101 0.01 -10.06 11.73
N LYS A 102 0.08 -9.79 10.42
CA LYS A 102 1.10 -8.91 9.83
C LYS A 102 0.87 -7.44 10.19
N CYS A 103 -0.39 -6.99 10.24
CA CYS A 103 -0.75 -5.61 10.59
C CYS A 103 -0.87 -5.36 12.10
N ARG A 104 -0.63 -6.39 12.94
CA ARG A 104 -0.81 -6.33 14.40
C ARG A 104 0.49 -6.05 15.18
N LYS A 105 1.66 -6.06 14.53
CA LYS A 105 2.94 -5.75 15.19
C LYS A 105 3.30 -4.28 15.08
#